data_AF-A0A7W1GF12-F1
#
_entry.id   AF-A0A7W1GF12-F1
#
_cell.length_a   1.000
_cell.length_b   1.000
_cell.length_c   1.000
_cell.angle_alpha   90.00
_cell.angle_beta   90.00
_cell.angle_gamma   90.00
#
_symmetry.space_group_name_H-M   'P 1'
#
loop_
_entity.id
_entity.type
_entity.pdbx_description
1 polymer ?
#
loop_
_entity_poly.entity_id
_entity_poly.type
_entity_poly.pdbx_seq_one_letter_code
_entity_poly.pdbx_strand_id
1 'polypeptide(L)'
;MRFIGGETLAQCVEVAKSLTQQGLASTIDYMGESTRNASMAEQAKQEFLEVIQVIAKEDLDSSVSLDLSHIGMVVDAELGYKNAHVLAEATHKVGLEMMISMEGTDRTSLILDIYRRLCEHFDNVGITLQAYLYRTPDDLRAVVKYSGKIRLVKGAFDVPKHLAVSRGAELDTAYCRLMESLLKAGHLCSIATHDESILNHAHEFIQERKIKQKNVEFELLKGVTPNLLQNIHERGYRTRVYLPYGREWYLYLCNRLSEHPPNVYQAITDAVEHRHES
;
A
#
# COMPACT_ATOMS: atom_id res chain seq x y z
N MET A 1 0.96 -5.03 19.95
CA MET A 1 1.14 -4.38 18.61
C MET A 1 1.06 -5.39 17.45
N ARG A 2 -0.05 -6.13 17.31
CA ARG A 2 -0.16 -7.22 16.31
C ARG A 2 -0.26 -6.71 14.87
N PHE A 3 -0.92 -5.57 14.63
CA PHE A 3 -1.31 -5.10 13.30
C PHE A 3 -0.46 -3.94 12.73
N ILE A 4 0.51 -3.44 13.50
CA ILE A 4 1.38 -2.31 13.11
C ILE A 4 2.86 -2.68 13.29
N GLY A 5 3.74 -1.96 12.61
CA GLY A 5 5.20 -2.07 12.74
C GLY A 5 5.71 -1.52 14.08
N GLY A 6 4.99 -0.57 14.68
CA GLY A 6 5.32 0.03 15.97
C GLY A 6 4.84 1.48 16.04
N GLU A 7 5.12 2.15 17.16
CA GLU A 7 4.86 3.58 17.32
C GLU A 7 6.05 4.45 16.89
N THR A 8 7.23 3.85 16.77
CA THR A 8 8.47 4.52 16.35
C THR A 8 9.09 3.83 15.14
N LEU A 9 9.91 4.58 14.38
CA LEU A 9 10.65 4.02 13.25
C LEU A 9 11.56 2.86 13.69
N ALA A 10 12.24 2.98 14.82
CA ALA A 10 13.09 1.92 15.36
C ALA A 10 12.34 0.60 15.58
N GLN A 11 11.13 0.65 16.14
CA GLN A 11 10.30 -0.54 16.30
C GLN A 11 9.89 -1.15 14.96
N CYS A 12 9.49 -0.30 14.00
CA CYS A 12 9.12 -0.72 12.65
C CYS A 12 10.29 -1.42 11.94
N VAL A 13 11.50 -0.89 12.09
CA VAL A 13 12.72 -1.43 11.48
C VAL A 13 13.06 -2.81 12.02
N GLU A 14 12.91 -3.06 13.32
CA GLU A 14 13.13 -4.39 13.89
C GLU A 14 12.14 -5.43 13.33
N VAL A 15 10.88 -5.02 13.10
CA VAL A 15 9.90 -5.87 12.41
C VAL A 15 10.31 -6.12 10.96
N ALA A 16 10.71 -5.09 10.22
CA ALA A 16 11.15 -5.20 8.83
C ALA A 16 12.40 -6.09 8.67
N LYS A 17 13.36 -6.01 9.61
CA LYS A 17 14.52 -6.91 9.67
C LYS A 17 14.11 -8.36 9.85
N SER A 18 13.19 -8.62 10.78
CA SER A 18 12.68 -9.97 11.02
C SER A 18 11.99 -10.55 9.78
N LEU A 19 11.23 -9.73 9.04
CA LEU A 19 10.60 -10.16 7.79
C LEU A 19 11.62 -10.43 6.69
N THR A 20 12.62 -9.55 6.54
CA THR A 20 13.72 -9.73 5.56
C THR A 20 14.47 -11.05 5.82
N GLN A 21 14.75 -11.38 7.09
CA GLN A 21 15.37 -12.65 7.48
C GLN A 21 14.51 -13.88 7.15
N GLN A 22 13.19 -13.71 7.08
CA GLN A 22 12.24 -14.76 6.68
C GLN A 22 12.05 -14.83 5.16
N GLY A 23 12.75 -13.99 4.37
CA GLY A 23 12.57 -13.91 2.92
C GLY A 23 11.31 -13.15 2.49
N LEU A 24 10.69 -12.40 3.40
CA LEU A 24 9.50 -11.59 3.13
C LEU A 24 9.91 -10.13 2.94
N ALA A 25 9.42 -9.51 1.87
CA ALA A 25 9.59 -8.07 1.66
C ALA A 25 8.63 -7.29 2.57
N SER A 26 8.88 -5.98 2.75
CA SER A 26 7.96 -5.10 3.48
C SER A 26 7.67 -3.78 2.77
N THR A 27 6.53 -3.15 3.05
CA THR A 27 6.30 -1.74 2.70
C THR A 27 6.15 -0.98 4.01
N ILE A 28 7.03 -0.02 4.26
CA ILE A 28 6.95 0.84 5.43
C ILE A 28 6.11 2.07 5.09
N ASP A 29 5.13 2.37 5.94
CA ASP A 29 4.25 3.52 5.83
C ASP A 29 4.23 4.31 7.14
N TYR A 30 4.62 5.58 7.07
CA TYR A 30 4.53 6.50 8.20
C TYR A 30 3.12 7.07 8.27
N MET A 31 2.36 6.60 9.26
CA MET A 31 0.98 6.98 9.46
C MET A 31 0.86 8.41 10.00
N GLY A 32 0.08 9.23 9.31
CA GLY A 32 -0.39 10.51 9.81
C GLY A 32 -1.64 11.01 9.10
N GLU A 33 -2.34 11.95 9.73
CA GLU A 33 -3.47 12.65 9.13
C GLU A 33 -3.05 13.46 7.89
N SER A 34 -4.05 13.75 7.04
CA SER A 34 -3.93 14.79 6.02
C SER A 34 -3.40 16.08 6.64
N THR A 35 -2.22 16.51 6.18
CA THR A 35 -1.57 17.70 6.77
C THR A 35 -2.40 18.96 6.52
N ARG A 36 -2.38 19.85 7.50
CA ARG A 36 -3.23 21.06 7.51
C ARG A 36 -2.48 22.34 7.14
N ASN A 37 -1.15 22.28 7.07
CA ASN A 37 -0.31 23.40 6.68
C ASN A 37 1.04 22.91 6.14
N ALA A 38 1.79 23.81 5.51
CA ALA A 38 3.07 23.50 4.89
C ALA A 38 4.15 23.02 5.88
N SER A 39 4.12 23.48 7.14
CA SER A 39 5.09 23.05 8.15
C SER A 39 4.90 21.58 8.53
N MET A 40 3.66 21.14 8.70
CA MET A 40 3.35 19.73 8.96
C MET A 40 3.72 18.84 7.76
N ALA A 41 3.45 19.31 6.53
CA ALA A 41 3.84 18.60 5.31
C ALA A 41 5.36 18.43 5.20
N GLU A 42 6.12 19.45 5.59
CA GLU A 42 7.59 19.41 5.63
C GLU A 42 8.10 18.42 6.68
N GLN A 43 7.48 18.36 7.86
CA GLN A 43 7.81 17.39 8.91
C GLN A 43 7.55 15.95 8.44
N ALA A 44 6.39 15.69 7.83
CA ALA A 44 6.06 14.37 7.29
C ALA A 44 7.05 13.95 6.19
N LYS A 45 7.40 14.87 5.27
CA LYS A 45 8.43 14.62 4.26
C LYS A 45 9.77 14.27 4.91
N GLN A 46 10.16 14.96 5.98
CA GLN A 46 11.42 14.69 6.65
C GLN A 46 11.45 13.33 7.34
N GLU A 47 10.33 12.89 7.93
CA GLU A 47 10.19 11.53 8.46
C GLU A 47 10.33 10.49 7.34
N PHE A 48 9.67 10.68 6.19
CA PHE A 48 9.83 9.77 5.05
C PHE A 48 11.28 9.72 4.53
N LEU A 49 12.00 10.85 4.53
CA LEU A 49 13.43 10.85 4.20
C LEU A 49 14.26 10.02 5.18
N GLU A 50 13.94 10.08 6.48
CA GLU A 50 14.58 9.24 7.50
C GLU A 50 14.28 7.75 7.27
N VAL A 51 13.03 7.40 6.98
CA VAL A 51 12.64 6.03 6.61
C VAL A 51 13.47 5.50 5.44
N ILE A 52 13.58 6.28 4.36
CA ILE A 52 14.35 5.92 3.15
C ILE A 52 15.82 5.66 3.51
N GLN A 53 16.42 6.55 4.31
CA GLN A 53 17.80 6.42 4.75
C GLN A 53 18.02 5.16 5.59
N VAL A 54 17.10 4.86 6.51
CA VAL A 54 17.22 3.69 7.38
C VAL A 54 17.03 2.39 6.59
N ILE A 55 16.07 2.32 5.68
CA ILE A 55 15.90 1.15 4.79
C ILE A 55 17.20 0.88 4.01
N ALA A 56 17.78 1.92 3.41
CA ALA A 56 19.01 1.78 2.63
C ALA A 56 20.22 1.41 3.49
N LYS A 57 20.36 2.01 4.68
CA LYS A 57 21.48 1.77 5.59
C LYS A 57 21.47 0.34 6.16
N GLU A 58 20.28 -0.17 6.49
CA GLU A 58 20.10 -1.49 7.09
C GLU A 58 19.91 -2.60 6.02
N ASP A 59 19.97 -2.25 4.73
CA ASP A 59 19.81 -3.15 3.57
C ASP A 59 18.51 -4.00 3.65
N LEU A 60 17.40 -3.35 3.99
CA LEU A 60 16.10 -4.03 4.15
C LEU A 60 15.44 -4.24 2.79
N ASP A 61 14.82 -5.41 2.58
CA ASP A 61 13.97 -5.64 1.40
C ASP A 61 12.62 -4.93 1.56
N SER A 62 12.66 -3.60 1.49
CA SER A 62 11.53 -2.72 1.81
C SER A 62 11.29 -1.66 0.76
N SER A 63 10.03 -1.27 0.61
CA SER A 63 9.62 -0.05 -0.11
C SER A 63 9.00 0.95 0.86
N VAL A 64 8.82 2.19 0.41
CA VAL A 64 8.11 3.23 1.17
C VAL A 64 6.76 3.48 0.52
N SER A 65 5.69 3.54 1.32
CA SER A 65 4.36 3.97 0.85
C SER A 65 3.96 5.25 1.55
N LEU A 66 3.23 6.12 0.84
CA LEU A 66 2.76 7.39 1.39
C LEU A 66 1.43 7.82 0.81
N ASP A 67 0.69 8.60 1.58
CA ASP A 67 -0.45 9.39 1.12
C ASP A 67 0.02 10.78 0.70
N LEU A 68 -0.39 11.26 -0.47
CA LEU A 68 0.00 12.59 -0.95
C LEU A 68 -0.57 13.70 -0.07
N SER A 69 -1.72 13.48 0.56
CA SER A 69 -2.27 14.42 1.54
C SER A 69 -1.44 14.56 2.81
N HIS A 70 -0.72 13.49 3.21
CA HIS A 70 0.19 13.52 4.35
C HIS A 70 1.42 14.39 4.06
N ILE A 71 1.76 14.61 2.79
CA ILE A 71 2.90 15.46 2.39
C ILE A 71 2.48 16.76 1.70
N GLY A 72 1.24 17.21 1.92
CA GLY A 72 0.80 18.57 1.61
C GLY A 72 -0.06 18.75 0.37
N MET A 73 -0.43 17.70 -0.36
CA MET A 73 -1.26 17.80 -1.58
C MET A 73 -2.59 18.54 -1.35
N VAL A 74 -3.22 18.37 -0.19
CA VAL A 74 -4.51 19.02 0.15
C VAL A 74 -4.32 20.48 0.56
N VAL A 75 -3.13 20.84 1.07
CA VAL A 75 -2.78 22.23 1.39
C VAL A 75 -2.54 23.01 0.09
N ASP A 76 -1.71 22.44 -0.78
CA ASP A 76 -1.41 22.97 -2.11
C ASP A 76 -0.89 21.82 -2.99
N ALA A 77 -1.47 21.65 -4.17
CA ALA A 77 -1.12 20.54 -5.06
C ALA A 77 0.36 20.57 -5.48
N GLU A 78 0.92 21.76 -5.70
CA GLU A 78 2.33 21.92 -6.06
C GLU A 78 3.26 21.63 -4.88
N LEU A 79 2.86 21.96 -3.64
CA LEU A 79 3.58 21.55 -2.44
C LEU A 79 3.63 20.02 -2.34
N GLY A 80 2.49 19.34 -2.49
CA GLY A 80 2.42 17.88 -2.51
C GLY A 80 3.33 17.27 -3.58
N TYR A 81 3.28 17.80 -4.80
CA TYR A 81 4.17 17.38 -5.90
C TYR A 81 5.66 17.59 -5.57
N LYS A 82 6.06 18.77 -5.09
CA LYS A 82 7.45 19.08 -4.75
C LYS A 82 8.00 18.14 -3.67
N ASN A 83 7.20 17.88 -2.64
CA ASN A 83 7.58 16.95 -1.58
C ASN A 83 7.69 15.52 -2.12
N ALA A 84 6.71 15.07 -2.92
CA ALA A 84 6.75 13.76 -3.54
C ALA A 84 7.94 13.59 -4.49
N HIS A 85 8.32 14.64 -5.23
CA HIS A 85 9.49 14.64 -6.11
C HIS A 85 10.79 14.46 -5.33
N VAL A 86 10.94 15.14 -4.18
CA VAL A 86 12.11 14.95 -3.31
C VAL A 86 12.20 13.51 -2.80
N LEU A 87 11.07 12.92 -2.41
CA LEU A 87 11.00 11.53 -1.93
C LEU A 87 11.24 10.51 -3.05
N ALA A 88 10.72 10.76 -4.26
CA ALA A 88 10.98 9.95 -5.45
C ALA A 88 12.47 9.99 -5.82
N GLU A 89 13.10 11.16 -5.79
CA GLU A 89 14.53 11.31 -6.05
C GLU A 89 15.37 10.57 -4.98
N ALA A 90 15.00 10.71 -3.71
CA ALA A 90 15.68 10.03 -2.61
C ALA A 90 15.61 8.51 -2.73
N THR A 91 14.40 7.96 -2.98
CA THR A 91 14.22 6.51 -3.20
C THR A 91 14.96 6.01 -4.45
N HIS A 92 14.92 6.76 -5.55
CA HIS A 92 15.62 6.41 -6.78
C HIS A 92 17.15 6.33 -6.58
N LYS A 93 17.74 7.28 -5.85
CA LYS A 93 19.19 7.31 -5.55
C LYS A 93 19.69 6.08 -4.79
N VAL A 94 18.83 5.44 -4.00
CA VAL A 94 19.16 4.25 -3.22
C VAL A 94 18.53 2.97 -3.78
N GLY A 95 17.94 3.02 -4.98
CA GLY A 95 17.35 1.84 -5.64
C GLY A 95 16.09 1.30 -4.98
N LEU A 96 15.38 2.13 -4.20
CA LEU A 96 14.13 1.74 -3.54
C LEU A 96 12.91 2.13 -4.37
N GLU A 97 11.81 1.40 -4.16
CA GLU A 97 10.51 1.73 -4.71
C GLU A 97 9.75 2.68 -3.78
N MET A 98 9.11 3.70 -4.36
CA MET A 98 8.13 4.55 -3.68
C MET A 98 6.73 4.21 -4.20
N MET A 99 5.80 3.89 -3.30
CA MET A 99 4.40 3.62 -3.64
C MET A 99 3.51 4.78 -3.22
N ILE A 100 2.76 5.32 -4.16
CA ILE A 100 1.70 6.29 -3.85
C ILE A 100 0.43 5.52 -3.49
N SER A 101 -0.07 5.73 -2.28
CA SER A 101 -1.34 5.20 -1.81
C SER A 101 -2.52 5.95 -2.44
N MET A 102 -3.64 5.25 -2.62
CA MET A 102 -4.87 5.87 -3.14
C MET A 102 -5.80 6.20 -1.99
N GLU A 103 -6.24 7.45 -1.95
CA GLU A 103 -7.05 8.02 -0.89
C GLU A 103 -8.54 8.05 -1.27
N GLY A 104 -9.31 8.95 -0.67
CA GLY A 104 -10.73 9.18 -0.99
C GLY A 104 -10.95 9.58 -2.45
N THR A 105 -12.17 9.33 -2.95
CA THR A 105 -12.54 9.55 -4.36
C THR A 105 -12.46 11.01 -4.81
N ASP A 106 -12.57 11.94 -3.87
CA ASP A 106 -12.38 13.38 -4.08
C ASP A 106 -10.94 13.73 -4.49
N ARG A 107 -9.97 12.86 -4.18
CA ARG A 107 -8.53 13.08 -4.42
C ARG A 107 -7.98 12.27 -5.58
N THR A 108 -8.68 11.23 -6.04
CA THR A 108 -8.17 10.25 -7.04
C THR A 108 -7.58 10.93 -8.28
N SER A 109 -8.28 11.90 -8.87
CA SER A 109 -7.78 12.57 -10.08
C SER A 109 -6.48 13.34 -9.83
N LEU A 110 -6.40 14.07 -8.70
CA LEU A 110 -5.22 14.85 -8.35
C LEU A 110 -4.02 13.94 -8.03
N ILE A 111 -4.26 12.82 -7.35
CA ILE A 111 -3.24 11.80 -7.09
C ILE A 111 -2.67 11.25 -8.41
N LEU A 112 -3.55 10.91 -9.36
CA LEU A 112 -3.14 10.41 -10.67
C LEU A 112 -2.37 11.48 -11.47
N ASP A 113 -2.75 12.76 -11.37
CA ASP A 113 -2.03 13.87 -12.02
C ASP A 113 -0.60 14.00 -11.49
N ILE A 114 -0.43 13.98 -10.16
CA ILE A 114 0.89 14.04 -9.51
C ILE A 114 1.72 12.81 -9.86
N TYR A 115 1.13 11.61 -9.82
CA TYR A 115 1.79 10.37 -10.20
C TYR A 115 2.34 10.44 -11.63
N ARG A 116 1.53 10.92 -12.60
CA ARG A 116 1.96 11.04 -13.99
C ARG A 116 3.16 11.97 -14.15
N ARG A 117 3.16 13.12 -13.47
CA ARG A 117 4.28 14.07 -13.49
C ARG A 117 5.56 13.47 -12.91
N LEU A 118 5.44 12.69 -11.83
CA LEU A 118 6.59 11.99 -11.25
C LEU A 118 7.16 10.95 -12.22
N CYS A 119 6.30 10.23 -12.95
CA CYS A 119 6.72 9.23 -13.93
C CYS A 119 7.44 9.81 -15.15
N GLU A 120 7.40 11.14 -15.37
CA GLU A 120 8.22 11.81 -16.39
C GLU A 120 9.71 11.86 -16.00
N HIS A 121 10.00 11.68 -14.71
CA HIS A 121 11.35 11.82 -14.15
C HIS A 121 11.86 10.54 -13.48
N PHE A 122 10.97 9.67 -13.01
CA PHE A 122 11.30 8.52 -12.17
C PHE A 122 10.58 7.26 -12.64
N ASP A 123 11.29 6.14 -12.68
CA ASP A 123 10.76 4.83 -13.06
C ASP A 123 10.43 3.93 -11.86
N ASN A 124 10.85 4.33 -10.65
CA ASN A 124 10.70 3.61 -9.38
C ASN A 124 9.48 4.05 -8.54
N VAL A 125 8.61 4.90 -9.10
CA VAL A 125 7.39 5.39 -8.43
C VAL A 125 6.20 4.57 -8.88
N GLY A 126 5.59 3.81 -7.97
CA GLY A 126 4.36 3.05 -8.20
C GLY A 126 3.11 3.74 -7.66
N ILE A 127 1.95 3.16 -7.96
CA ILE A 127 0.61 3.71 -7.63
C ILE A 127 -0.34 2.61 -7.16
N THR A 128 -1.24 2.95 -6.24
CA THR A 128 -2.32 2.09 -5.80
C THR A 128 -3.61 2.37 -6.59
N LEU A 129 -4.33 1.33 -7.01
CA LEU A 129 -5.65 1.44 -7.64
C LEU A 129 -6.69 0.63 -6.86
N GLN A 130 -7.92 1.16 -6.79
CA GLN A 130 -9.00 0.58 -5.98
C GLN A 130 -10.05 -0.07 -6.88
N ALA A 131 -10.25 -1.38 -6.76
CA ALA A 131 -11.11 -2.16 -7.65
C ALA A 131 -12.60 -1.78 -7.58
N TYR A 132 -13.05 -1.22 -6.45
CA TYR A 132 -14.45 -0.84 -6.27
C TYR A 132 -14.93 0.35 -7.12
N LEU A 133 -14.06 1.19 -7.69
CA LEU A 133 -14.51 2.38 -8.42
C LEU A 133 -14.82 2.03 -9.88
N TYR A 134 -15.93 2.57 -10.41
CA TYR A 134 -16.29 2.40 -11.81
C TYR A 134 -15.26 2.99 -12.78
N ARG A 135 -14.47 3.98 -12.34
CA ARG A 135 -13.39 4.62 -13.14
C ARG A 135 -12.12 3.78 -13.24
N THR A 136 -11.88 2.85 -12.32
CA THR A 136 -10.60 2.13 -12.21
C THR A 136 -10.20 1.35 -13.47
N PRO A 137 -11.11 0.73 -14.26
CA PRO A 137 -10.73 0.13 -15.53
C PRO A 137 -10.05 1.12 -16.50
N ASP A 138 -10.47 2.38 -16.51
CA ASP A 138 -9.94 3.41 -17.39
C ASP A 138 -8.62 3.96 -16.84
N ASP A 139 -8.57 4.21 -15.53
CA ASP A 139 -7.34 4.61 -14.84
C ASP A 139 -6.25 3.54 -15.00
N LEU A 140 -6.59 2.25 -14.88
CA LEU A 140 -5.68 1.13 -15.12
C LEU A 140 -5.07 1.19 -16.52
N ARG A 141 -5.89 1.38 -17.56
CA ARG A 141 -5.40 1.50 -18.96
C ARG A 141 -4.50 2.72 -19.17
N ALA A 142 -4.68 3.76 -18.36
CA ALA A 142 -3.82 4.94 -18.41
C ALA A 142 -2.48 4.69 -17.69
N VAL A 143 -2.49 4.09 -16.50
CA VAL A 143 -1.28 3.95 -15.68
C VAL A 143 -0.34 2.83 -16.13
N VAL A 144 -0.83 1.76 -16.77
CA VAL A 144 0.02 0.66 -17.30
C VAL A 144 1.00 1.09 -18.40
N LYS A 145 0.94 2.35 -18.83
CA LYS A 145 1.86 2.95 -19.80
C LYS A 145 3.17 3.42 -19.15
N TYR A 146 3.18 3.60 -17.84
CA TYR A 146 4.37 3.95 -17.06
C TYR A 146 5.05 2.67 -16.53
N SER A 147 6.27 2.75 -16.01
CA SER A 147 7.03 1.59 -15.54
C SER A 147 6.73 1.17 -14.10
N GLY A 148 6.25 2.12 -13.29
CA GLY A 148 6.13 1.96 -11.85
C GLY A 148 5.07 0.99 -11.40
N LYS A 149 5.36 0.19 -10.37
CA LYS A 149 4.50 -0.90 -9.89
C LYS A 149 3.06 -0.44 -9.61
N ILE A 150 2.09 -1.28 -9.98
CA ILE A 150 0.67 -1.07 -9.69
C ILE A 150 0.25 -1.98 -8.54
N ARG A 151 -0.17 -1.39 -7.41
CA ARG A 151 -0.80 -2.13 -6.30
C ARG A 151 -2.30 -2.12 -6.49
N LEU A 152 -2.92 -3.30 -6.60
CA LEU A 152 -4.38 -3.43 -6.72
C LEU A 152 -5.00 -3.81 -5.38
N VAL A 153 -5.90 -2.97 -4.88
CA VAL A 153 -6.67 -3.20 -3.64
C VAL A 153 -8.18 -3.23 -3.92
N LYS A 154 -9.00 -3.76 -3.00
CA LYS A 154 -10.47 -3.64 -3.12
C LYS A 154 -10.93 -2.17 -3.02
N GLY A 155 -10.34 -1.41 -2.11
CA GLY A 155 -10.75 -0.05 -1.75
C GLY A 155 -11.22 0.00 -0.29
N ALA A 156 -10.88 1.08 0.43
CA ALA A 156 -11.03 1.15 1.89
C ALA A 156 -11.97 2.25 2.42
N PHE A 157 -12.42 3.16 1.56
CA PHE A 157 -13.25 4.29 1.96
C PHE A 157 -14.73 4.00 1.75
N ASP A 158 -15.60 4.67 2.51
CA ASP A 158 -17.02 4.72 2.16
C ASP A 158 -17.19 5.66 0.95
N VAL A 159 -17.97 5.23 -0.04
CA VAL A 159 -18.08 5.90 -1.34
C VAL A 159 -19.54 5.91 -1.78
N PRO A 160 -20.03 7.01 -2.36
CA PRO A 160 -21.37 7.04 -2.94
C PRO A 160 -21.60 5.91 -3.95
N LYS A 161 -22.75 5.24 -3.87
CA LYS A 161 -23.10 4.08 -4.71
C LYS A 161 -23.01 4.30 -6.23
N HIS A 162 -23.11 5.56 -6.68
CA HIS A 162 -23.00 5.91 -8.09
C HIS A 162 -21.55 5.98 -8.59
N LEU A 163 -20.56 5.96 -7.68
CA LEU A 163 -19.13 5.98 -7.99
C LEU A 163 -18.45 4.61 -7.79
N ALA A 164 -19.05 3.73 -6.99
CA ALA A 164 -18.46 2.46 -6.62
C ALA A 164 -19.44 1.28 -6.61
N VAL A 165 -18.87 0.10 -6.90
CA VAL A 165 -19.47 -1.21 -6.69
C VAL A 165 -19.59 -1.47 -5.18
N SER A 166 -20.71 -2.04 -4.75
CA SER A 166 -20.92 -2.40 -3.35
C SER A 166 -20.04 -3.59 -2.92
N ARG A 167 -19.69 -3.68 -1.64
CA ARG A 167 -18.94 -4.83 -1.10
C ARG A 167 -19.74 -6.14 -1.30
N GLY A 168 -19.02 -7.21 -1.63
CA GLY A 168 -19.56 -8.54 -1.87
C GLY A 168 -19.05 -9.13 -3.18
N ALA A 169 -19.75 -10.17 -3.68
CA ALA A 169 -19.31 -10.94 -4.85
C ALA A 169 -19.12 -10.10 -6.14
N GLU A 170 -19.86 -9.00 -6.28
CA GLU A 170 -19.69 -8.08 -7.42
C GLU A 170 -18.34 -7.37 -7.37
N LEU A 171 -17.92 -6.91 -6.18
CA LEU A 171 -16.60 -6.32 -5.98
C LEU A 171 -15.49 -7.35 -6.17
N ASP A 172 -15.68 -8.58 -5.70
CA ASP A 172 -14.69 -9.65 -5.90
C ASP A 172 -14.51 -9.95 -7.40
N THR A 173 -15.63 -9.98 -8.14
CA THR A 173 -15.63 -10.11 -9.60
C THR A 173 -14.91 -8.94 -10.28
N ALA A 174 -15.17 -7.70 -9.85
CA ALA A 174 -14.50 -6.51 -10.38
C ALA A 174 -12.99 -6.54 -10.11
N TYR A 175 -12.58 -6.93 -8.90
CA TYR A 175 -11.18 -7.10 -8.53
C TYR A 175 -10.50 -8.16 -9.41
N CYS A 176 -11.08 -9.35 -9.55
CA CYS A 176 -10.52 -10.41 -10.39
C CYS A 176 -10.37 -9.98 -11.86
N ARG A 177 -11.35 -9.26 -12.42
CA ARG A 177 -11.25 -8.72 -13.79
C ARG A 177 -10.09 -7.75 -13.96
N LEU A 178 -9.91 -6.82 -13.03
CA LEU A 178 -8.80 -5.86 -13.05
C LEU A 178 -7.45 -6.55 -12.85
N MET A 179 -7.37 -7.49 -11.90
CA MET A 179 -6.21 -8.31 -11.64
C MET A 179 -5.79 -9.09 -12.89
N GLU A 180 -6.71 -9.81 -13.53
CA GLU A 180 -6.41 -10.55 -14.75
C GLU A 180 -5.93 -9.64 -15.88
N SER A 181 -6.52 -8.45 -16.02
CA SER A 181 -6.08 -7.46 -17.01
C SER A 181 -4.65 -6.99 -16.72
N LEU A 182 -4.34 -6.71 -15.46
CA LEU A 182 -3.01 -6.29 -15.03
C LEU A 182 -1.96 -7.39 -15.22
N LEU A 183 -2.29 -8.64 -14.86
CA LEU A 183 -1.44 -9.81 -15.06
C LEU A 183 -1.19 -10.09 -16.55
N LYS A 184 -2.23 -10.02 -17.40
CA LYS A 184 -2.12 -10.17 -18.86
C LYS A 184 -1.23 -9.09 -19.49
N ALA A 185 -1.25 -7.87 -18.96
CA ALA A 185 -0.35 -6.80 -19.40
C ALA A 185 1.12 -7.10 -19.08
N GLY A 186 1.40 -8.05 -18.17
CA GLY A 186 2.76 -8.39 -17.74
C GLY A 186 3.45 -7.25 -17.00
N HIS A 187 2.69 -6.31 -16.44
CA HIS A 187 3.19 -5.16 -15.70
C HIS A 187 3.67 -5.57 -14.30
N LEU A 188 4.60 -4.82 -13.71
CA LEU A 188 4.93 -4.98 -12.29
C LEU A 188 3.70 -4.72 -11.44
N CYS A 189 3.28 -5.69 -10.63
CA CYS A 189 2.09 -5.54 -9.82
C CYS A 189 2.20 -6.16 -8.44
N SER A 190 1.47 -5.57 -7.50
CA SER A 190 1.17 -6.14 -6.20
C SER A 190 -0.32 -6.46 -6.11
N ILE A 191 -0.65 -7.74 -5.88
CA ILE A 191 -2.01 -8.21 -5.63
C ILE A 191 -2.25 -8.11 -4.12
N ALA A 192 -2.84 -6.99 -3.70
CA ALA A 192 -2.98 -6.64 -2.30
C ALA A 192 -4.38 -6.97 -1.75
N THR A 193 -4.50 -8.13 -1.10
CA THR A 193 -5.76 -8.63 -0.53
C THR A 193 -5.53 -9.75 0.49
N HIS A 194 -6.43 -9.88 1.48
CA HIS A 194 -6.49 -11.03 2.40
C HIS A 194 -7.51 -12.09 1.98
N ASP A 195 -8.16 -11.88 0.84
CA ASP A 195 -9.18 -12.79 0.33
C ASP A 195 -8.53 -14.02 -0.30
N GLU A 196 -8.55 -15.14 0.43
CA GLU A 196 -7.94 -16.39 -0.02
C GLU A 196 -8.50 -16.88 -1.36
N SER A 197 -9.77 -16.63 -1.65
CA SER A 197 -10.37 -17.04 -2.94
C SER A 197 -9.75 -16.27 -4.10
N ILE A 198 -9.51 -14.96 -3.94
CA ILE A 198 -8.86 -14.12 -4.94
C ILE A 198 -7.39 -14.52 -5.11
N LEU A 199 -6.69 -14.81 -4.01
CA LEU A 199 -5.28 -15.21 -4.06
C LEU A 199 -5.10 -16.56 -4.76
N ASN A 200 -6.01 -17.52 -4.52
CA ASN A 200 -6.01 -18.79 -5.23
C ASN A 200 -6.36 -18.60 -6.72
N HIS A 201 -7.36 -17.77 -7.05
CA HIS A 201 -7.69 -17.43 -8.45
C HIS A 201 -6.50 -16.79 -9.17
N ALA A 202 -5.78 -15.87 -8.51
CA ALA A 202 -4.57 -15.24 -9.04
C ALA A 202 -3.50 -16.30 -9.35
N HIS A 203 -3.25 -17.21 -8.41
CA HIS A 203 -2.31 -18.30 -8.58
C HIS A 203 -2.65 -19.18 -9.78
N GLU A 204 -3.89 -19.65 -9.87
CA GLU A 204 -4.38 -20.50 -10.97
C GLU A 204 -4.22 -19.78 -12.31
N PHE A 205 -4.68 -18.52 -12.38
CA PHE A 205 -4.59 -17.72 -13.59
C PHE A 205 -3.14 -17.51 -14.06
N ILE A 206 -2.21 -17.25 -13.14
CA ILE A 206 -0.78 -17.09 -13.44
C ILE A 206 -0.21 -18.38 -14.04
N GLN A 207 -0.54 -19.53 -13.47
CA GLN A 207 -0.08 -20.84 -13.97
C GLN A 207 -0.66 -21.14 -15.35
N GLU A 208 -1.97 -21.00 -15.51
CA GLU A 208 -2.67 -21.27 -16.78
C GLU A 208 -2.16 -20.39 -17.92
N ARG A 209 -1.98 -19.09 -17.66
CA ARG A 209 -1.55 -18.11 -18.67
C ARG A 209 -0.03 -17.97 -18.76
N LYS A 210 0.73 -18.74 -17.97
CA LYS A 210 2.20 -18.73 -17.91
C LYS A 210 2.75 -17.31 -17.72
N ILE A 211 2.12 -16.55 -16.82
CA ILE A 211 2.54 -15.18 -16.50
C ILE A 211 3.91 -15.24 -15.81
N LYS A 212 4.78 -14.29 -16.14
CA LYS A 212 6.12 -14.19 -15.54
C LYS A 212 5.99 -13.84 -14.05
N GLN A 213 6.21 -14.82 -13.18
CA GLN A 213 6.09 -14.68 -11.73
C GLN A 213 6.93 -13.53 -11.16
N LYS A 214 8.10 -13.24 -11.77
CA LYS A 214 8.98 -12.13 -11.33
C LYS A 214 8.33 -10.73 -11.38
N ASN A 215 7.23 -10.57 -12.12
CA ASN A 215 6.50 -9.31 -12.21
C ASN A 215 5.33 -9.23 -11.21
N VAL A 216 5.08 -10.31 -10.45
CA VAL A 216 3.93 -10.44 -9.56
C VAL A 216 4.40 -10.58 -8.13
N GLU A 217 3.86 -9.73 -7.27
CA GLU A 217 4.02 -9.76 -5.82
C GLU A 217 2.64 -9.91 -5.18
N PHE A 218 2.57 -10.63 -4.05
CA PHE A 218 1.37 -10.70 -3.22
C PHE A 218 1.60 -9.91 -1.94
N GLU A 219 0.62 -9.09 -1.55
CA GLU A 219 0.81 -8.15 -0.45
C GLU A 219 -0.34 -8.19 0.56
N LEU A 220 0.01 -8.35 1.83
CA LEU A 220 -0.95 -8.43 2.93
C LEU A 220 -0.55 -7.46 4.03
N LEU A 221 -1.56 -6.93 4.74
CA LEU A 221 -1.35 -6.16 5.97
C LEU A 221 -0.78 -7.04 7.08
N LYS A 222 0.12 -6.47 7.90
CA LYS A 222 0.67 -7.16 9.08
C LYS A 222 -0.41 -7.64 10.03
N GLY A 223 -0.21 -8.87 10.55
CA GLY A 223 -1.05 -9.45 11.61
C GLY A 223 -2.36 -10.07 11.14
N VAL A 224 -2.69 -9.94 9.85
CA VAL A 224 -3.89 -10.52 9.24
C VAL A 224 -3.47 -11.78 8.47
N THR A 225 -4.09 -12.91 8.82
CA THR A 225 -3.93 -14.21 8.15
C THR A 225 -2.47 -14.58 7.80
N PRO A 226 -1.53 -14.63 8.76
CA PRO A 226 -0.10 -14.87 8.47
C PRO A 226 0.16 -16.19 7.71
N ASN A 227 -0.65 -17.22 7.98
CA ASN A 227 -0.57 -18.51 7.27
C ASN A 227 -0.85 -18.36 5.76
N LEU A 228 -1.71 -17.42 5.37
CA LEU A 228 -2.06 -17.19 3.97
C LEU A 228 -0.87 -16.63 3.18
N LEU A 229 -0.15 -15.66 3.77
CA LEU A 229 1.06 -15.11 3.15
C LEU A 229 2.15 -16.18 3.04
N GLN A 230 2.35 -16.96 4.12
CA GLN A 230 3.33 -18.05 4.14
C GLN A 230 3.03 -19.10 3.06
N ASN A 231 1.77 -19.51 2.92
CA ASN A 231 1.36 -20.45 1.87
C ASN A 231 1.66 -19.93 0.46
N ILE A 232 1.52 -18.62 0.22
CA ILE A 232 1.84 -18.00 -1.08
C ILE A 232 3.35 -17.92 -1.29
N HIS A 233 4.10 -17.58 -0.23
CA HIS A 233 5.55 -17.56 -0.26
C HIS A 233 6.13 -18.94 -0.62
N GLU A 234 5.61 -20.01 0.00
CA GLU A 234 5.99 -21.40 -0.28
C GLU A 234 5.66 -21.87 -1.70
N ARG A 235 4.69 -21.23 -2.37
CA ARG A 235 4.41 -21.42 -3.80
C ARG A 235 5.44 -20.73 -4.72
N GLY A 236 6.47 -20.09 -4.16
CA GLY A 236 7.57 -19.46 -4.89
C GLY A 236 7.31 -18.01 -5.32
N TYR A 237 6.25 -17.38 -4.83
CA TYR A 237 5.96 -15.99 -5.15
C TYR A 237 6.69 -15.04 -4.21
N ARG A 238 6.99 -13.85 -4.74
CA ARG A 238 7.41 -12.73 -3.92
C ARG A 238 6.22 -12.26 -3.06
N THR A 239 6.46 -12.12 -1.78
CA THR A 239 5.44 -11.78 -0.78
C THR A 239 5.88 -10.56 0.02
N ARG A 240 4.95 -9.63 0.22
CA ARG A 240 5.19 -8.37 0.91
C ARG A 240 4.23 -8.18 2.08
N VAL A 241 4.76 -7.65 3.18
CA VAL A 241 3.95 -7.23 4.35
C VAL A 241 3.86 -5.71 4.39
N TYR A 242 2.64 -5.16 4.46
CA TYR A 242 2.42 -3.74 4.71
C TYR A 242 2.60 -3.43 6.21
N LEU A 243 3.52 -2.51 6.51
CA LEU A 243 3.97 -2.13 7.85
C LEU A 243 3.66 -0.64 8.13
N PRO A 244 2.43 -0.33 8.57
CA PRO A 244 2.14 1.01 9.06
C PRO A 244 2.80 1.20 10.43
N TYR A 245 3.38 2.37 10.67
CA TYR A 245 3.94 2.74 11.98
C TYR A 245 3.66 4.20 12.32
N GLY A 246 3.90 4.59 13.57
CA GLY A 246 3.69 5.95 14.06
C GLY A 246 2.53 6.02 15.04
N ARG A 247 2.42 7.13 15.78
CA ARG A 247 1.48 7.27 16.91
C ARG A 247 0.01 7.42 16.49
N GLU A 248 -0.24 7.76 15.23
CA GLU A 248 -1.60 7.95 14.68
C GLU A 248 -2.19 6.66 14.08
N TRP A 249 -1.63 5.51 14.45
CA TRP A 249 -2.07 4.19 13.98
C TRP A 249 -3.53 3.85 14.29
N TYR A 250 -4.13 4.49 15.30
CA TYR A 250 -5.52 4.23 15.69
C TYR A 250 -6.52 4.67 14.60
N LEU A 251 -6.22 5.71 13.82
CA LEU A 251 -7.06 6.15 12.69
C LEU A 251 -7.05 5.11 11.56
N TYR A 252 -5.89 4.54 11.29
CA TYR A 252 -5.75 3.40 10.39
C TYR A 252 -6.55 2.20 10.89
N LEU A 253 -6.45 1.87 12.18
CA LEU A 253 -7.23 0.77 12.75
C LEU A 253 -8.74 1.03 12.64
N CYS A 254 -9.24 2.23 12.95
CA CYS A 254 -10.66 2.58 12.81
C CYS A 254 -11.20 2.37 11.40
N ASN A 255 -10.45 2.79 10.38
CA ASN A 255 -10.81 2.52 8.98
C ASN A 255 -10.80 1.04 8.64
N ARG A 256 -9.99 0.20 9.33
CA ARG A 256 -10.00 -1.26 9.16
C ARG A 256 -11.13 -1.95 9.92
N LEU A 257 -11.52 -1.41 11.07
CA LEU A 257 -12.64 -1.90 11.88
C LEU A 257 -13.98 -1.75 11.14
N SER A 258 -14.13 -0.72 10.29
CA SER A 258 -15.33 -0.53 9.46
C SER A 258 -15.41 -1.52 8.28
N GLU A 259 -14.30 -2.16 7.89
CA GLU A 259 -14.28 -3.12 6.77
C GLU A 259 -14.65 -4.56 7.18
N HIS A 260 -14.37 -4.99 8.42
CA HIS A 260 -14.62 -6.35 8.92
C HIS A 260 -14.97 -6.42 10.43
N PRO A 261 -16.27 -6.38 10.80
CA PRO A 261 -16.74 -6.33 12.19
C PRO A 261 -16.31 -7.46 13.15
N PRO A 262 -16.17 -8.74 12.74
CA PRO A 262 -15.87 -9.82 13.70
C PRO A 262 -14.47 -9.74 14.34
N ASN A 263 -13.49 -9.15 13.63
CA ASN A 263 -12.14 -8.94 14.14
C ASN A 263 -12.06 -7.75 15.12
N VAL A 264 -13.13 -6.95 15.23
CA VAL A 264 -13.22 -5.73 16.05
C VAL A 264 -13.18 -6.05 17.54
N TYR A 265 -13.88 -7.10 17.98
CA TYR A 265 -13.92 -7.43 19.40
C TYR A 265 -12.54 -7.83 19.91
N GLN A 266 -11.83 -8.71 19.18
CA GLN A 266 -10.51 -9.16 19.59
C GLN A 266 -9.46 -8.03 19.53
N ALA A 267 -9.45 -7.22 18.46
CA ALA A 267 -8.48 -6.12 18.34
C ALA A 267 -8.67 -5.01 19.39
N ILE A 268 -9.92 -4.73 19.79
CA ILE A 268 -10.22 -3.77 20.87
C ILE A 268 -9.86 -4.37 22.22
N THR A 269 -10.20 -5.64 22.49
CA THR A 269 -9.84 -6.31 23.74
C THR A 269 -8.32 -6.35 23.94
N ASP A 270 -7.56 -6.76 22.93
CA ASP A 270 -6.10 -6.80 22.97
C ASP A 270 -5.50 -5.39 23.23
N ALA A 271 -6.09 -4.33 22.66
CA ALA A 271 -5.62 -2.95 22.83
C ALA A 271 -5.97 -2.35 24.21
N VAL A 272 -7.10 -2.75 24.79
CA VAL A 272 -7.56 -2.30 26.12
C VAL A 272 -6.78 -3.01 27.23
N GLU A 273 -6.51 -4.32 27.08
CA GLU A 273 -5.74 -5.09 28.07
C GLU A 273 -4.31 -4.56 28.25
N HIS A 274 -3.64 -4.14 27.17
CA HIS A 274 -2.28 -3.58 27.24
C HIS A 274 -2.19 -2.19 27.90
N ARG A 275 -3.29 -1.44 28.02
CA ARG A 275 -3.29 -0.15 28.76
C ARG A 275 -3.33 -0.33 30.28
N HIS A 276 -3.71 -1.51 30.76
CA HIS A 276 -3.78 -1.80 32.19
C HIS A 276 -2.48 -2.41 32.76
N GLU A 277 -1.53 -2.78 31.91
CA GLU A 277 -0.23 -3.35 32.29
C GLU A 277 0.95 -2.38 32.12
N SER A 278 0.71 -1.11 31.76
CA SER A 278 1.73 -0.05 31.63
C SER A 278 1.68 0.96 32.79
#